data_AF-A0AAE1NIF1-F1
#
_entry.id   AF-A0AAE1NIF1-F1
#
_cell.length_a   1.000
_cell.length_b   1.000
_cell.length_c   1.000
_cell.angle_alpha   90.00
_cell.angle_beta   90.00
_cell.angle_gamma   90.00
#
_symmetry.space_group_name_H-M   'P 1'
#
loop_
_entity.id
_entity.type
_entity.pdbx_description
1 polymer ?
#
loop_
_entity_poly.entity_id
_entity_poly.type
_entity_poly.pdbx_seq_one_letter_code
_entity_poly.pdbx_strand_id
1 'polypeptide(L)'
;MGLCMKALGVTVRDTRDSLGRARFLPYSPRQLLNSHLEGQEEYAWLQTLSKYPFHFGPEYLSDEAISFHQIREPSDFYLIHFLSHHLQLLTSVDSKPFSSLIT
;
A
#
# COMPACT_ATOMS: atom_id res chain seq x y z
N MET A 1 -16.97 15.45 2.87
CA MET A 1 -15.66 15.67 3.53
C MET A 1 -14.73 16.56 2.70
N GLY A 2 -14.26 16.13 1.52
CA GLY A 2 -13.26 16.91 0.74
C GLY A 2 -13.65 18.35 0.40
N LEU A 3 -14.88 18.58 -0.09
CA LEU A 3 -15.38 19.93 -0.39
C LEU A 3 -15.45 20.83 0.86
N CYS A 4 -15.88 20.28 1.99
CA CYS A 4 -15.94 21.01 3.26
C CYS A 4 -14.54 21.38 3.77
N MET A 5 -13.58 20.45 3.68
CA MET A 5 -12.19 20.70 4.04
C MET A 5 -11.58 21.81 3.18
N LYS A 6 -11.86 21.81 1.87
CA LYS A 6 -11.46 22.91 0.97
C LYS A 6 -12.08 24.25 1.39
N ALA A 7 -13.35 24.27 1.77
CA ALA A 7 -14.02 25.49 2.23
C ALA A 7 -13.42 26.05 3.53
N LEU A 8 -12.86 25.18 4.38
CA LEU A 8 -12.11 25.55 5.59
C LEU A 8 -10.64 25.92 5.32
N GLY A 9 -10.21 25.99 4.06
CA GLY A 9 -8.82 26.31 3.69
C GLY A 9 -7.81 25.18 3.90
N VAL A 10 -8.27 23.94 4.14
CA VAL A 10 -7.38 22.78 4.27
C VAL A 10 -6.78 22.44 2.91
N THR A 11 -5.45 22.32 2.88
CA THR A 11 -4.71 21.97 1.67
C THR A 11 -4.43 20.47 1.61
N VAL A 12 -4.61 19.89 0.42
CA VAL A 12 -4.25 18.48 0.18
C VAL A 12 -2.74 18.37 0.04
N ARG A 13 -2.14 17.37 0.68
CA ARG A 13 -0.72 17.03 0.56
C ARG A 13 -0.56 15.66 -0.08
N ASP A 14 0.54 15.48 -0.80
CA ASP A 14 0.93 14.17 -1.29
C ASP A 14 1.42 13.33 -0.11
N THR A 15 0.81 12.18 0.10
CA THR A 15 1.11 11.27 1.20
C THR A 15 1.94 10.07 0.77
N ARG A 16 2.35 9.97 -0.50
CA ARG A 16 3.21 8.90 -0.99
C ARG A 16 4.62 9.01 -0.38
N ASP A 17 5.38 7.93 -0.45
CA ASP A 17 6.78 7.93 0.00
C ASP A 17 7.70 8.67 -0.98
N SER A 18 9.01 8.68 -0.69
CA SER A 18 10.03 9.34 -1.53
C SER A 18 10.17 8.75 -2.94
N LEU A 19 9.69 7.52 -3.15
CA LEU A 19 9.64 6.85 -4.46
C LEU A 19 8.27 7.01 -5.15
N GLY A 20 7.33 7.71 -4.52
CA GLY A 20 5.98 7.91 -5.06
C GLY A 20 5.06 6.70 -4.89
N ARG A 21 5.35 5.78 -3.96
CA ARG A 21 4.52 4.61 -3.63
C ARG A 21 3.45 4.94 -2.59
N ALA A 22 2.31 4.27 -2.67
CA ALA A 22 1.18 4.52 -1.77
C ALA A 22 1.47 4.03 -0.34
N ARG A 23 1.05 4.82 0.67
CA ARG A 23 1.16 4.48 2.11
C ARG A 23 -0.19 4.26 2.80
N PHE A 24 -1.28 4.80 2.24
CA PHE A 24 -2.66 4.54 2.69
C PHE A 24 -3.31 3.64 1.66
N LEU A 25 -3.51 2.37 2.03
CA LEU A 25 -3.78 1.32 1.06
C LEU A 25 -5.24 0.83 1.17
N PRO A 26 -6.00 0.80 0.07
CA PRO A 26 -7.45 0.52 0.11
C PRO A 26 -7.79 -0.97 0.29
N TYR A 27 -6.79 -1.85 0.28
CA TYR A 27 -6.96 -3.30 0.35
C TYR A 27 -5.95 -3.96 1.29
N SER A 28 -6.17 -5.24 1.56
CA SER A 28 -5.27 -6.06 2.36
C SER A 28 -3.91 -6.24 1.67
N PRO A 29 -2.82 -6.47 2.42
CA PRO A 29 -1.52 -6.77 1.83
C PRO A 29 -1.57 -7.91 0.81
N ARG A 30 -2.33 -8.98 1.12
CA ARG A 30 -2.51 -10.15 0.25
C ARG A 30 -3.05 -9.80 -1.13
N GLN A 31 -4.08 -8.95 -1.19
CA GLN A 31 -4.65 -8.52 -2.46
C GLN A 31 -3.67 -7.64 -3.22
N LEU A 32 -3.05 -6.68 -2.53
CA LEU A 32 -2.16 -5.71 -3.17
C LEU A 32 -0.89 -6.33 -3.73
N LEU A 33 -0.38 -7.39 -3.09
CA LEU A 33 0.78 -8.14 -3.56
C LEU A 33 0.47 -9.02 -4.78
N ASN A 34 -0.81 -9.25 -5.09
CA ASN A 34 -1.21 -10.09 -6.22
C ASN A 34 -1.28 -9.26 -7.52
N SER A 35 -0.18 -9.26 -8.28
CA SER A 35 -0.08 -8.55 -9.56
C SER A 35 -1.08 -9.03 -10.62
N HIS A 36 -1.63 -10.23 -10.49
CA HIS A 36 -2.68 -10.74 -11.42
C HIS A 36 -4.01 -9.97 -11.30
N LEU A 37 -4.18 -9.14 -10.27
CA LEU A 37 -5.35 -8.28 -10.11
C LEU A 37 -5.23 -6.95 -10.88
N GLU A 38 -4.03 -6.61 -11.37
CA GLU A 38 -3.80 -5.41 -12.18
C GLU A 38 -4.68 -5.44 -13.44
N GLY A 39 -5.38 -4.33 -13.70
CA GLY A 39 -6.23 -4.18 -14.89
C GLY A 39 -7.55 -4.96 -14.86
N GLN A 40 -7.87 -5.69 -13.77
CA GLN A 40 -9.20 -6.30 -13.64
C GLN A 40 -10.28 -5.23 -13.42
N GLU A 41 -11.45 -5.45 -14.03
CA GLU A 41 -12.57 -4.50 -14.04
C GLU A 41 -13.03 -4.13 -12.61
N GLU A 42 -13.00 -5.08 -11.68
CA GLU A 42 -13.35 -4.86 -10.27
C GLU A 42 -12.52 -3.74 -9.60
N TYR A 43 -11.29 -3.51 -10.08
CA TYR A 43 -10.38 -2.49 -9.54
C TYR A 43 -10.24 -1.26 -10.44
N ALA A 44 -10.92 -1.21 -11.60
CA ALA A 44 -10.80 -0.11 -12.56
C ALA A 44 -11.23 1.25 -11.97
N TRP A 45 -12.09 1.25 -10.95
CA TRP A 45 -12.49 2.46 -10.24
C TRP A 45 -11.31 3.16 -9.55
N LEU A 46 -10.29 2.42 -9.09
CA LEU A 46 -9.10 3.01 -8.47
C LEU A 46 -8.37 3.92 -9.45
N GLN A 47 -8.25 3.49 -10.70
CA GLN A 47 -7.61 4.29 -11.74
C GLN A 47 -8.40 5.56 -12.06
N THR A 48 -9.72 5.49 -11.95
CA THR A 48 -10.61 6.61 -12.28
C THR A 48 -10.71 7.65 -11.16
N LEU A 49 -10.69 7.19 -9.89
CA LEU A 49 -10.91 8.04 -8.73
C LEU A 49 -9.61 8.50 -8.06
N SER A 50 -8.47 7.85 -8.33
CA SER A 50 -7.21 8.22 -7.72
C SER A 50 -6.54 9.36 -8.48
N LYS A 51 -5.99 10.32 -7.72
CA LYS A 51 -5.18 11.41 -8.30
C LYS A 51 -3.89 10.89 -8.94
N TYR A 52 -3.33 9.81 -8.39
CA TYR A 52 -2.14 9.13 -8.88
C TYR A 52 -2.53 7.72 -9.34
N PRO A 53 -1.93 7.19 -10.41
CA PRO A 53 -2.17 5.81 -10.83
C PRO A 53 -1.91 4.85 -9.68
N PHE A 54 -2.81 3.88 -9.53
CA PHE A 54 -2.69 2.85 -8.49
C PHE A 54 -2.31 1.54 -9.16
N HIS A 55 -1.37 0.79 -8.60
CA HIS A 55 -0.91 -0.46 -9.19
C HIS A 55 -0.86 -1.57 -8.14
N PHE A 56 -1.09 -2.79 -8.59
CA PHE A 56 -0.89 -4.02 -7.83
C PHE A 56 0.51 -4.57 -8.09
N GLY A 57 1.11 -5.14 -7.04
CA GLY A 57 2.46 -5.71 -7.09
C GLY A 57 3.35 -5.18 -5.94
N PRO A 58 4.34 -5.99 -5.51
CA PRO A 58 5.24 -5.62 -4.41
C PRO A 58 6.05 -4.35 -4.67
N GLU A 59 6.40 -4.04 -5.92
CA GLU A 59 7.18 -2.87 -6.32
C GLU A 59 6.45 -1.54 -6.11
N TYR A 60 5.12 -1.56 -6.03
CA TYR A 60 4.28 -0.37 -5.85
C TYR A 60 3.86 -0.13 -4.40
N LEU A 61 4.20 -1.06 -3.50
CA LEU A 61 3.94 -0.95 -2.07
C LEU A 61 5.10 -0.28 -1.37
N SER A 62 4.77 0.73 -0.56
CA SER A 62 5.76 1.42 0.26
C SER A 62 6.22 0.54 1.42
N ASP A 63 7.53 0.54 1.66
CA ASP A 63 8.12 -0.04 2.88
C ASP A 63 7.70 0.75 4.14
N GLU A 64 7.20 1.98 3.95
CA GLU A 64 6.64 2.85 4.98
C GLU A 64 5.09 2.86 4.95
N ALA A 65 4.45 1.75 4.59
CA ALA A 65 2.99 1.65 4.60
C ALA A 65 2.40 2.03 5.98
N ILE A 66 1.39 2.89 5.99
CA ILE A 66 0.76 3.43 7.21
C ILE A 66 -0.50 2.66 7.58
N SER A 67 -1.31 2.26 6.60
CA SER A 67 -2.57 1.55 6.85
C SER A 67 -3.04 0.72 5.67
N PHE A 68 -3.80 -0.32 5.98
CA PHE A 68 -4.47 -1.21 5.03
C PHE A 68 -5.97 -1.25 5.34
N HIS A 69 -6.81 -1.15 4.31
CA HIS A 69 -8.26 -1.26 4.44
C HIS A 69 -8.73 -2.64 3.93
N GLN A 70 -10.00 -2.99 4.16
CA GLN A 70 -10.60 -4.28 3.73
C GLN A 70 -9.87 -5.53 4.25
N ILE A 71 -9.27 -5.49 5.44
CA ILE A 71 -8.78 -6.71 6.10
C ILE A 71 -10.00 -7.52 6.56
N ARG A 72 -10.33 -8.58 5.81
CA ARG A 72 -11.51 -9.42 6.07
C ARG A 72 -11.21 -10.58 7.02
N GLU A 73 -10.00 -11.14 6.93
CA GLU A 73 -9.58 -12.27 7.75
C GLU A 73 -8.93 -11.78 9.06
N PRO A 74 -9.42 -12.18 10.24
CA PRO A 74 -8.79 -11.80 11.52
C PRO A 74 -7.32 -12.23 11.61
N SER A 75 -6.94 -13.35 10.99
CA SER A 75 -5.56 -13.84 10.95
C SER A 75 -4.62 -12.87 10.24
N ASP A 76 -5.07 -12.21 9.17
CA ASP A 76 -4.26 -11.21 8.45
C ASP A 76 -4.00 -9.98 9.35
N PHE A 77 -4.95 -9.59 10.22
CA PHE A 77 -4.73 -8.51 11.19
C PHE A 77 -3.65 -8.87 12.23
N TYR A 78 -3.72 -10.06 12.83
CA TYR A 78 -2.72 -10.52 13.78
C TYR A 78 -1.33 -10.68 13.13
N LEU A 79 -1.30 -11.15 11.87
CA LEU A 79 -0.06 -11.23 11.10
C LEU A 79 0.55 -9.84 10.90
N ILE A 80 -0.23 -8.86 10.43
CA ILE A 80 0.25 -7.48 10.25
C ILE A 80 0.75 -6.89 11.58
N HIS A 81 0.02 -7.11 12.67
CA HIS A 81 0.44 -6.67 14.00
C HIS A 81 1.78 -7.28 14.41
N PHE A 82 1.96 -8.59 14.23
CA PHE A 82 3.23 -9.27 14.51
C PHE A 82 4.37 -8.74 13.64
N LEU A 83 4.16 -8.63 12.32
CA LEU A 83 5.17 -8.16 11.37
C LEU A 83 5.59 -6.71 11.62
N SER A 84 4.68 -5.85 12.09
CA SER A 84 4.95 -4.43 12.32
C SER A 84 5.55 -4.12 13.70
N HIS A 85 5.17 -4.86 14.75
CA HIS A 85 5.55 -4.53 16.13
C HIS A 85 6.56 -5.50 16.75
N HIS A 86 6.63 -6.74 16.26
CA HIS A 86 7.41 -7.79 16.91
C HIS A 86 8.51 -8.36 16.03
N LEU A 87 8.36 -8.33 14.70
CA LEU A 87 9.40 -8.78 13.81
C LEU A 87 10.50 -7.72 13.69
N GLN A 88 11.65 -8.00 14.31
CA GLN A 88 12.88 -7.27 14.04
C GLN A 88 13.61 -7.96 12.90
N LEU A 89 13.73 -7.28 11.76
CA LEU A 89 14.59 -7.75 10.69
C LEU A 89 16.04 -7.66 11.19
N LEU A 90 16.71 -8.81 11.27
CA LEU A 90 18.16 -8.86 11.40
C LEU A 90 18.72 -8.32 10.09
N THR A 91 18.99 -7.01 10.03
CA THR A 91 19.64 -6.41 8.86
C THR A 91 21.03 -7.02 8.73
N SER A 92 21.18 -8.07 7.91
CA SER A 92 22.47 -8.32 7.29
C SER A 92 22.70 -7.16 6.35
N VAL A 93 23.75 -6.40 6.64
CA VAL A 93 24.50 -5.59 5.68
C VAL A 93 24.40 -6.28 4.30
N ASP A 94 23.87 -5.57 3.30
CA ASP A 94 23.74 -5.99 1.89
C ASP A 94 22.53 -6.85 1.45
N SER A 95 21.29 -6.53 1.86
CA SER A 95 20.12 -7.11 1.18
C SER A 95 19.79 -6.36 -0.12
N LYS A 96 20.10 -6.99 -1.26
CA LYS A 96 19.62 -6.62 -2.61
C LYS A 96 18.09 -6.48 -2.64
N PRO A 97 17.52 -5.66 -3.54
CA PRO A 97 16.07 -5.50 -3.65
C PRO A 97 15.36 -6.84 -3.90
N PHE A 98 14.18 -6.97 -3.29
CA PHE A 98 13.29 -8.14 -3.34
C PHE A 98 12.99 -8.65 -4.76
N SER A 99 13.13 -7.78 -5.77
CA SER A 99 13.06 -8.11 -7.21
C SER A 99 14.00 -9.26 -7.65
N SER A 100 15.00 -9.64 -6.86
CA SER A 100 15.97 -10.68 -7.21
C SER A 100 15.63 -12.09 -6.72
N LEU A 101 14.49 -12.28 -6.04
CA LEU A 101 14.10 -13.58 -5.43
C LEU A 101 12.98 -14.31 -6.18
N ILE A 102 12.53 -13.81 -7.33
CA ILE A 102 11.49 -14.45 -8.17
C ILE A 102 12.00 -14.57 -9.61
N THR A 103 13.06 -15.36 -9.82
CA THR A 103 13.46 -15.89 -11.14
C THR A 103 13.80 -17.37 -10.99
#